data_AF-A0A8S3FUF5-F1
#
_entry.id   AF-A0A8S3FUF5-F1
#
_cell.length_a   1.000
_cell.length_b   1.000
_cell.length_c   1.000
_cell.angle_alpha   90.00
_cell.angle_beta   90.00
_cell.angle_gamma   90.00
#
_symmetry.space_group_name_H-M   'P 1'
#
loop_
_entity.id
_entity.type
_entity.pdbx_description
1 polymer ?
#
loop_
_entity_poly.entity_id
_entity_poly.type
_entity_poly.pdbx_seq_one_letter_code
_entity_poly.pdbx_strand_id
1 'polypeptide(L)'
;MGQASLGLLQRQYYENETNITIAYRQFISNLARTLTNDTSMIDQDVKEIFDFDKNISKYHWTVAEQRARNNETVQTTVGNMSRILNTTFDFKNYLYRAYQFGNVTLNDMDTVSLHEIDFFKQVSALIDKTSPRILQNYILWYFMMDQAALMPKNIRAIKEKFERTIRGTSAEQPRTTECSSLVNTAMGFAVSKLYIKKYFDENARNE
;
A
#
# COMPACT_ATOMS: atom_id res chain seq x y z
N MET A 1 -8.65 11.77 -1.97
CA MET A 1 -7.37 11.14 -2.38
C MET A 1 -6.27 11.70 -1.49
N GLY A 2 -5.43 10.83 -0.94
CA GLY A 2 -4.31 11.20 -0.08
C GLY A 2 -3.08 10.35 -0.41
N GLN A 3 -2.00 10.54 0.34
CA GLN A 3 -0.76 9.79 0.13
C GLN A 3 -0.98 8.26 0.18
N ALA A 4 -0.31 7.51 -0.70
CA ALA A 4 -0.41 6.05 -0.75
C ALA A 4 0.26 5.39 0.46
N SER A 5 0.19 4.06 0.59
CA SER A 5 1.01 3.34 1.58
C SER A 5 2.42 3.10 1.05
N LEU A 6 3.41 3.07 1.95
CA LEU A 6 4.79 2.65 1.65
C LEU A 6 4.97 1.15 1.90
N GLY A 7 5.95 0.53 1.25
CA GLY A 7 6.25 -0.89 1.43
C GLY A 7 6.75 -1.22 2.84
N LEU A 8 7.43 -0.28 3.49
CA LEU A 8 7.81 -0.34 4.90
C LEU A 8 6.83 0.39 5.82
N LEU A 9 5.56 0.62 5.42
CA LEU A 9 4.49 1.30 6.17
C LEU A 9 4.76 2.78 6.55
N GLN A 10 5.93 3.09 7.11
CA GLN A 10 6.31 4.41 7.59
C GLN A 10 7.63 4.87 6.98
N ARG A 11 7.68 6.17 6.68
CA ARG A 11 8.87 6.87 6.18
C ARG A 11 10.11 6.64 7.04
N GLN A 12 9.97 6.60 8.37
CA GLN A 12 11.09 6.49 9.32
C GLN A 12 11.96 5.26 9.08
N TYR A 13 11.38 4.15 8.60
CA TYR A 13 12.14 2.95 8.30
C TYR A 13 13.15 3.14 7.16
N TYR A 14 12.97 4.15 6.29
CA TYR A 14 13.88 4.40 5.17
C TYR A 14 15.06 5.33 5.50
N GLU A 15 15.04 5.97 6.68
CA GLU A 15 16.05 6.96 7.08
C GLU A 15 17.43 6.31 7.27
N ASN A 16 17.46 5.17 7.96
CA ASN A 16 18.68 4.44 8.30
C ASN A 16 18.66 2.99 7.79
N GLU A 17 19.83 2.43 7.55
CA GLU A 17 19.96 0.99 7.32
C GLU A 17 19.74 0.22 8.63
N THR A 18 18.82 -0.74 8.60
CA THR A 18 18.40 -1.53 9.76
C THR A 18 18.09 -2.95 9.30
N ASN A 19 17.89 -3.87 10.24
CA ASN A 19 17.44 -5.23 9.93
C ASN A 19 16.13 -5.24 9.12
N ILE A 20 15.27 -4.22 9.28
CA ILE A 20 14.00 -4.09 8.56
C ILE A 20 14.23 -3.72 7.08
N THR A 21 15.12 -2.75 6.79
CA THR A 21 15.41 -2.37 5.40
C THR A 21 16.17 -3.46 4.66
N ILE A 22 17.06 -4.18 5.34
CA ILE A 22 17.73 -5.37 4.81
C ILE A 22 16.69 -6.45 4.49
N ALA A 23 15.79 -6.76 5.42
CA ALA A 23 14.75 -7.78 5.21
C ALA A 23 13.79 -7.41 4.08
N TYR A 24 13.50 -6.12 3.88
CA TYR A 24 12.67 -5.66 2.77
C TYR A 24 13.34 -5.90 1.41
N ARG A 25 14.62 -5.55 1.25
CA ARG A 25 15.36 -5.84 0.01
C ARG A 25 15.48 -7.35 -0.24
N GLN A 26 15.72 -8.13 0.81
CA GLN A 26 15.72 -9.59 0.73
C GLN A 26 14.34 -10.14 0.33
N PHE A 27 13.26 -9.56 0.80
CA PHE A 27 11.91 -9.95 0.41
C PHE A 27 11.69 -9.73 -1.09
N ILE A 28 12.02 -8.54 -1.61
CA ILE A 28 11.93 -8.23 -3.04
C ILE A 28 12.75 -9.25 -3.85
N SER A 29 14.03 -9.45 -3.48
CA SER A 29 14.95 -10.34 -4.21
C SER A 29 14.48 -11.80 -4.20
N ASN A 30 14.13 -12.34 -3.02
CA ASN A 30 13.71 -13.73 -2.89
C ASN A 30 12.40 -14.01 -3.62
N LEU A 31 11.46 -13.06 -3.58
CA LEU A 31 10.20 -13.19 -4.30
C LEU A 31 10.45 -13.18 -5.81
N ALA A 32 11.24 -12.23 -6.32
CA ALA A 32 11.60 -12.16 -7.74
C ALA A 32 12.28 -13.45 -8.22
N ARG A 33 13.28 -13.96 -7.49
CA ARG A 33 14.00 -15.21 -7.81
C ARG A 33 13.10 -16.45 -7.81
N THR A 34 11.96 -16.41 -7.12
CA THR A 34 10.99 -17.51 -7.12
C THR A 34 10.07 -17.47 -8.35
N LEU A 35 9.93 -16.31 -8.98
CA LEU A 35 8.96 -16.06 -10.04
C LEU A 35 9.56 -16.05 -11.45
N THR A 36 10.88 -15.89 -11.57
CA THR A 36 11.59 -15.87 -12.86
C THR A 36 12.82 -16.76 -12.84
N ASN A 37 13.13 -17.33 -14.01
CA ASN A 37 14.38 -18.05 -14.24
C ASN A 37 15.55 -17.11 -14.61
N ASP A 38 15.26 -15.91 -15.11
CA ASP A 38 16.28 -14.90 -15.40
C ASP A 38 16.57 -14.09 -14.13
N THR A 39 17.76 -14.28 -13.57
CA THR A 39 18.19 -13.60 -12.36
C THR A 39 19.22 -12.50 -12.59
N SER A 40 19.56 -12.20 -13.85
CA SER A 40 20.66 -11.30 -14.20
C SER A 40 20.45 -9.86 -13.71
N MET A 41 19.22 -9.37 -13.76
CA MET A 41 18.86 -7.99 -13.40
C MET A 41 18.30 -7.85 -11.97
N ILE A 42 18.06 -8.95 -11.25
CA ILE A 42 17.29 -8.91 -9.99
C ILE A 42 17.93 -7.98 -8.96
N ASP A 43 19.25 -8.03 -8.78
CA ASP A 43 19.89 -7.23 -7.73
C ASP A 43 19.87 -5.73 -8.06
N GLN A 44 19.95 -5.38 -9.36
CA GLN A 44 19.76 -4.01 -9.83
C GLN A 44 18.30 -3.57 -9.65
N ASP A 45 17.34 -4.40 -10.04
CA ASP A 45 15.92 -4.10 -9.95
C ASP A 45 15.48 -3.93 -8.50
N VAL A 46 15.95 -4.77 -7.59
CA VAL A 46 15.72 -4.65 -6.14
C VAL A 46 16.22 -3.31 -5.63
N LYS A 47 17.43 -2.89 -6.04
CA LYS A 47 18.01 -1.62 -5.64
C LYS A 47 17.16 -0.45 -6.16
N GLU A 48 16.77 -0.48 -7.42
CA GLU A 48 15.97 0.58 -8.04
C GLU A 48 14.56 0.68 -7.45
N ILE A 49 13.89 -0.44 -7.18
CA ILE A 49 12.60 -0.49 -6.48
C ILE A 49 12.74 0.14 -5.09
N PHE A 50 13.75 -0.28 -4.33
CA PHE A 50 13.99 0.25 -2.98
C PHE A 50 14.30 1.75 -2.98
N ASP A 51 15.16 2.20 -3.91
CA ASP A 51 15.53 3.61 -4.02
C ASP A 51 14.35 4.49 -4.43
N PHE A 52 13.49 3.99 -5.32
CA PHE A 52 12.26 4.68 -5.72
C PHE A 52 11.28 4.79 -4.54
N ASP A 53 11.03 3.69 -3.82
CA ASP A 53 10.20 3.67 -2.59
C ASP A 53 10.75 4.62 -1.52
N LYS A 54 12.07 4.64 -1.33
CA LYS A 54 12.77 5.55 -0.42
C LYS A 54 12.66 7.02 -0.87
N ASN A 55 12.63 7.30 -2.16
CA ASN A 55 12.46 8.66 -2.65
C ASN A 55 11.01 9.14 -2.48
N ILE A 56 10.03 8.27 -2.71
CA ILE A 56 8.62 8.57 -2.39
C ILE A 56 8.50 8.88 -0.89
N SER A 57 9.08 8.04 -0.03
CA SER A 57 8.94 8.18 1.43
C SER A 57 9.40 9.54 1.96
N LYS A 58 10.40 10.19 1.34
CA LYS A 58 10.86 11.54 1.71
C LYS A 58 9.79 12.63 1.57
N TYR A 59 8.76 12.39 0.77
CA TYR A 59 7.66 13.33 0.54
C TYR A 59 6.42 13.02 1.39
N HIS A 60 6.39 11.88 2.08
CA HIS A 60 5.28 11.54 2.96
C HIS A 60 5.21 12.47 4.17
N TRP A 61 3.99 12.85 4.51
CA TRP A 61 3.65 13.38 5.82
C TRP A 61 3.75 12.27 6.86
N THR A 62 4.36 12.59 7.98
CA THR A 62 4.35 11.77 9.19
C THR A 62 2.94 11.66 9.76
N VAL A 63 2.71 10.68 10.64
CA VAL A 63 1.42 10.52 11.34
C VAL A 63 1.08 11.77 12.17
N ALA A 64 2.08 12.40 12.78
CA ALA A 64 1.89 13.63 13.55
C ALA A 64 1.43 14.78 12.64
N GLU A 65 2.05 14.93 11.47
CA GLU A 65 1.66 15.91 10.48
C GLU A 65 0.27 15.67 9.91
N GLN A 66 -0.08 14.43 9.56
CA GLN A 66 -1.44 14.08 9.11
C GLN A 66 -2.49 14.44 10.17
N ARG A 67 -2.21 14.22 11.45
CA ARG A 67 -3.11 14.61 12.55
C ARG A 67 -3.23 16.13 12.69
N ALA A 68 -2.11 16.85 12.62
CA ALA A 68 -2.09 18.31 12.76
C ALA A 68 -2.73 19.03 11.56
N ARG A 69 -2.60 18.45 10.37
CA ARG A 69 -3.07 19.00 9.09
C ARG A 69 -4.31 18.26 8.56
N ASN A 70 -5.06 17.56 9.41
CA ASN A 70 -6.21 16.77 9.00
C ASN A 70 -7.31 17.61 8.31
N ASN A 71 -7.40 18.89 8.68
CA ASN A 71 -8.33 19.86 8.10
C ASN A 71 -7.81 20.51 6.80
N GLU A 72 -6.56 20.27 6.40
CA GLU A 72 -5.99 20.77 5.14
C GLU A 72 -6.46 19.91 3.97
N THR A 73 -7.73 20.09 3.64
CA THR A 73 -8.39 19.43 2.52
C THR A 73 -8.70 20.47 1.45
N VAL A 74 -8.34 20.17 0.21
CA VAL A 74 -8.72 20.99 -0.94
C VAL A 74 -9.78 20.26 -1.74
N GLN A 75 -10.93 20.89 -1.86
CA GLN A 75 -11.97 20.44 -2.77
C GLN A 75 -11.77 21.04 -4.15
N THR A 76 -11.83 20.20 -5.17
CA THR A 76 -11.74 20.60 -6.58
C THR A 76 -12.65 19.71 -7.43
N THR A 77 -12.69 19.94 -8.72
CA THR A 77 -13.38 19.08 -9.67
C THR A 77 -12.43 18.09 -10.35
N VAL A 78 -12.94 16.96 -10.85
CA VAL A 78 -12.16 15.98 -11.63
C VAL A 78 -11.38 16.66 -12.75
N GLY A 79 -12.01 17.57 -13.51
CA GLY A 79 -11.36 18.27 -14.62
C GLY A 79 -10.22 19.21 -14.20
N ASN A 80 -10.25 19.74 -12.97
CA ASN A 80 -9.23 20.66 -12.46
C ASN A 80 -8.12 19.96 -11.65
N MET A 81 -8.24 18.66 -11.39
CA MET A 81 -7.36 17.92 -10.49
C MET A 81 -5.89 17.95 -10.93
N SER A 82 -5.59 17.58 -12.18
CA SER A 82 -4.21 17.55 -12.69
C SER A 82 -3.54 18.93 -12.65
N ARG A 83 -4.31 20.00 -12.85
CA ARG A 83 -3.82 21.38 -12.74
C ARG A 83 -3.43 21.74 -11.31
N ILE A 84 -4.28 21.41 -10.32
CA ILE A 84 -3.99 21.70 -8.90
C ILE A 84 -2.77 20.92 -8.40
N LEU A 85 -2.68 19.65 -8.82
CA LEU A 85 -1.57 18.76 -8.46
C LEU A 85 -0.29 19.02 -9.29
N ASN A 86 -0.32 19.96 -10.23
CA ASN A 86 0.80 20.31 -11.12
C ASN A 86 1.46 19.06 -11.73
N THR A 87 0.65 18.18 -12.32
CA THR A 87 1.08 16.90 -12.88
C THR A 87 0.71 16.76 -14.36
N THR A 88 1.51 16.01 -15.10
CA THR A 88 1.20 15.54 -16.45
C THR A 88 0.28 14.32 -16.44
N PHE A 89 0.10 13.67 -15.28
CA PHE A 89 -0.73 12.49 -15.14
C PHE A 89 -2.21 12.82 -15.38
N ASP A 90 -2.83 12.02 -16.24
CA ASP A 90 -4.23 12.17 -16.62
C ASP A 90 -5.16 11.53 -15.58
N PHE A 91 -5.30 12.21 -14.44
CA PHE A 91 -6.19 11.79 -13.36
C PHE A 91 -7.64 11.68 -13.81
N LYS A 92 -8.09 12.50 -14.75
CA LYS A 92 -9.43 12.45 -15.32
C LYS A 92 -9.69 11.10 -15.96
N ASN A 93 -8.88 10.71 -16.94
CA ASN A 93 -9.05 9.43 -17.62
C ASN A 93 -8.81 8.23 -16.69
N TYR A 94 -7.87 8.35 -15.74
CA TYR A 94 -7.67 7.33 -14.71
C TYR A 94 -8.94 7.11 -13.88
N LEU A 95 -9.54 8.17 -13.35
CA LEU A 95 -10.76 8.09 -12.54
C LEU A 95 -11.94 7.56 -13.35
N TYR A 96 -12.12 8.02 -14.59
CA TYR A 96 -13.20 7.52 -15.46
C TYR A 96 -13.11 6.01 -15.66
N ARG A 97 -11.91 5.49 -15.95
CA ARG A 97 -11.69 4.05 -16.10
C ARG A 97 -11.88 3.29 -14.79
N ALA A 98 -11.41 3.84 -13.67
CA ALA A 98 -11.54 3.20 -12.36
C ALA A 98 -13.00 3.04 -11.94
N TYR A 99 -13.84 4.06 -12.18
CA TYR A 99 -15.26 4.03 -11.80
C TYR A 99 -16.15 3.28 -12.80
N GLN A 100 -15.69 3.09 -14.03
CA GLN A 100 -16.39 2.26 -15.03
C GLN A 100 -16.60 0.82 -14.53
N PHE A 101 -15.67 0.25 -13.74
CA PHE A 101 -15.83 -1.09 -13.15
C PHE A 101 -17.05 -1.20 -12.22
N GLY A 102 -17.49 -0.07 -11.64
CA GLY A 102 -18.68 0.01 -10.80
C GLY A 102 -19.94 0.47 -11.53
N ASN A 103 -19.91 0.58 -12.87
CA ASN A 103 -20.97 1.23 -13.67
C ASN A 103 -21.31 2.66 -13.23
N VAL A 104 -20.32 3.40 -12.71
CA VAL A 104 -20.47 4.80 -12.31
C VAL A 104 -19.90 5.70 -13.41
N THR A 105 -20.74 6.56 -13.97
CA THR A 105 -20.31 7.58 -14.93
C THR A 105 -19.88 8.83 -14.19
N LEU A 106 -18.59 9.13 -14.25
CA LEU A 106 -18.04 10.40 -13.76
C LEU A 106 -18.03 11.45 -14.87
N ASN A 107 -18.11 12.71 -14.48
CA ASN A 107 -17.98 13.88 -15.33
C ASN A 107 -16.94 14.87 -14.75
N ASP A 108 -16.59 15.90 -15.51
CA ASP A 108 -15.55 16.86 -15.14
C ASP A 108 -15.89 17.74 -13.94
N MET A 109 -17.18 17.88 -13.62
CA MET A 109 -17.69 18.73 -12.54
C MET A 109 -17.81 17.98 -11.21
N ASP A 110 -17.69 16.65 -11.22
CA ASP A 110 -17.72 15.86 -10.00
C ASP A 110 -16.61 16.30 -9.05
N THR A 111 -16.96 16.43 -7.78
CA THR A 111 -16.06 16.94 -6.75
C THR A 111 -15.12 15.87 -6.24
N VAL A 112 -13.85 16.23 -6.08
CA VAL A 112 -12.81 15.41 -5.48
C VAL A 112 -12.22 16.15 -4.28
N SER A 113 -12.11 15.44 -3.17
CA SER A 113 -11.40 15.88 -1.97
C SER A 113 -9.93 15.45 -2.05
N LEU A 114 -9.01 16.40 -2.06
CA LEU A 114 -7.56 16.17 -2.10
C LEU A 114 -6.94 16.46 -0.74
N HIS A 115 -6.12 15.53 -0.27
CA HIS A 115 -5.27 15.64 0.91
C HIS A 115 -3.80 15.58 0.46
N GLU A 116 -2.89 16.09 1.29
CA GLU A 116 -1.43 16.07 1.05
C GLU A 116 -1.01 16.53 -0.37
N ILE A 117 -1.54 17.66 -0.86
CA ILE A 117 -1.26 18.15 -2.23
C ILE A 117 0.24 18.19 -2.55
N ASP A 118 1.06 18.63 -1.60
CA ASP A 118 2.50 18.74 -1.79
C ASP A 118 3.16 17.38 -2.02
N PHE A 119 2.65 16.31 -1.40
CA PHE A 119 3.09 14.95 -1.69
C PHE A 119 2.84 14.59 -3.16
N PHE A 120 1.62 14.84 -3.67
CA PHE A 120 1.28 14.54 -5.07
C PHE A 120 2.14 15.32 -6.06
N LYS A 121 2.39 16.61 -5.81
CA LYS A 121 3.27 17.44 -6.66
C LYS A 121 4.68 16.86 -6.74
N GLN A 122 5.25 16.49 -5.59
CA GLN A 122 6.61 15.96 -5.52
C GLN A 122 6.72 14.56 -6.14
N VAL A 123 5.74 13.69 -5.88
CA VAL A 123 5.69 12.36 -6.46
C VAL A 123 5.47 12.40 -7.97
N SER A 124 4.63 13.31 -8.49
CA SER A 124 4.50 13.51 -9.94
C SER A 124 5.85 13.85 -10.58
N ALA A 125 6.56 14.83 -10.02
CA ALA A 125 7.86 15.24 -10.55
C ALA A 125 8.91 14.11 -10.46
N LEU A 126 8.81 13.24 -9.46
CA LEU A 126 9.64 12.03 -9.34
C LEU A 126 9.29 10.99 -10.42
N ILE A 127 8.00 10.75 -10.65
CA ILE A 127 7.50 9.82 -11.69
C ILE A 127 7.97 10.27 -13.07
N ASP A 128 7.82 11.56 -13.41
CA ASP A 128 8.23 12.11 -14.71
C ASP A 128 9.73 11.91 -15.01
N LYS A 129 10.55 11.79 -13.96
CA LYS A 129 12.01 11.58 -14.06
C LYS A 129 12.42 10.11 -13.96
N THR A 130 11.48 9.21 -13.66
CA THR A 130 11.76 7.80 -13.43
C THR A 130 11.49 7.01 -14.70
N SER A 131 12.37 6.06 -15.04
CA SER A 131 12.18 5.27 -16.25
C SER A 131 10.92 4.40 -16.15
N PRO A 132 10.19 4.17 -17.26
CA PRO A 132 9.00 3.31 -17.27
C PRO A 132 9.26 1.90 -16.72
N ARG A 133 10.47 1.36 -16.92
CA ARG A 133 10.87 0.05 -16.40
C ARG A 133 10.88 0.01 -14.87
N ILE A 134 11.45 1.03 -14.22
CA ILE A 134 11.48 1.12 -12.75
C ILE A 134 10.05 1.27 -12.22
N LEU A 135 9.23 2.13 -12.84
CA LEU A 135 7.83 2.32 -12.45
C LEU A 135 7.04 1.01 -12.55
N GLN A 136 7.20 0.28 -13.65
CA GLN A 136 6.53 -1.01 -13.85
C GLN A 136 6.97 -2.04 -12.79
N ASN A 137 8.28 -2.16 -12.56
CA ASN A 137 8.83 -3.05 -11.54
C ASN A 137 8.32 -2.72 -10.14
N TYR A 138 8.23 -1.44 -9.81
CA TYR A 138 7.71 -0.97 -8.52
C TYR A 138 6.21 -1.28 -8.35
N ILE A 139 5.39 -1.02 -9.38
CA ILE A 139 3.95 -1.33 -9.34
C ILE A 139 3.72 -2.84 -9.20
N LEU A 140 4.45 -3.65 -9.98
CA LEU A 140 4.39 -5.11 -9.89
C LEU A 140 4.84 -5.60 -8.52
N TRP A 141 5.90 -5.02 -7.97
CA TRP A 141 6.36 -5.34 -6.61
C TRP A 141 5.25 -5.11 -5.58
N TYR A 142 4.61 -3.94 -5.57
CA TYR A 142 3.53 -3.64 -4.64
C TYR A 142 2.37 -4.63 -4.74
N PHE A 143 1.97 -4.97 -5.97
CA PHE A 143 0.94 -5.98 -6.20
C PHE A 143 1.36 -7.35 -5.64
N MET A 144 2.58 -7.80 -5.96
CA MET A 144 3.08 -9.10 -5.53
C MET A 144 3.26 -9.19 -4.01
N MET A 145 3.68 -8.10 -3.37
CA MET A 145 3.79 -8.00 -1.91
C MET A 145 2.46 -8.24 -1.20
N ASP A 146 1.37 -7.70 -1.75
CA ASP A 146 0.01 -7.86 -1.23
C ASP A 146 -0.51 -9.29 -1.47
N GLN A 147 -0.34 -9.79 -2.68
CA GLN A 147 -0.86 -11.11 -3.09
C GLN A 147 -0.08 -12.30 -2.51
N ALA A 148 1.17 -12.11 -2.08
CA ALA A 148 2.03 -13.21 -1.62
C ALA A 148 1.47 -14.02 -0.44
N ALA A 149 0.57 -13.47 0.38
CA ALA A 149 -0.11 -14.24 1.45
C ALA A 149 -1.08 -15.31 0.92
N LEU A 150 -1.62 -15.09 -0.28
CA LEU A 150 -2.61 -15.95 -0.93
C LEU A 150 -1.96 -16.98 -1.87
N MET A 151 -0.64 -16.92 -2.04
CA MET A 151 0.12 -17.78 -2.94
C MET A 151 0.54 -19.11 -2.29
N PRO A 152 1.10 -20.07 -3.07
CA PRO A 152 1.59 -21.33 -2.55
C PRO A 152 2.64 -21.17 -1.44
N LYS A 153 2.83 -22.25 -0.66
CA LYS A 153 3.62 -22.24 0.59
C LYS A 153 5.02 -21.66 0.44
N ASN A 154 5.70 -21.89 -0.68
CA ASN A 154 7.04 -21.37 -0.93
C ASN A 154 7.08 -19.83 -0.97
N ILE A 155 6.12 -19.19 -1.65
CA ILE A 155 6.01 -17.73 -1.73
C ILE A 155 5.54 -17.16 -0.39
N ARG A 156 4.52 -17.78 0.21
CA ARG A 156 3.99 -17.33 1.50
C ARG A 156 5.06 -17.33 2.59
N ALA A 157 5.90 -18.36 2.64
CA ALA A 157 7.02 -18.45 3.59
C ALA A 157 8.02 -17.28 3.45
N ILE A 158 8.23 -16.74 2.24
CA ILE A 158 9.07 -15.56 2.02
C ILE A 158 8.43 -14.33 2.67
N LYS A 159 7.13 -14.10 2.43
CA LYS A 159 6.38 -12.99 3.06
C LYS A 159 6.35 -13.12 4.58
N GLU A 160 6.05 -14.30 5.11
CA GLU A 160 6.04 -14.56 6.56
C GLU A 160 7.40 -14.30 7.22
N LYS A 161 8.50 -14.62 6.54
CA LYS A 161 9.85 -14.32 7.05
C LYS A 161 10.08 -12.81 7.17
N PHE A 162 9.63 -12.04 6.19
CA PHE A 162 9.70 -10.59 6.22
C PHE A 162 8.81 -10.00 7.32
N GLU A 163 7.56 -10.45 7.43
CA GLU A 163 6.62 -9.99 8.47
C GLU A 163 7.11 -10.31 9.88
N ARG A 164 7.75 -11.47 10.08
CA ARG A 164 8.40 -11.84 11.34
C ARG A 164 9.46 -10.84 11.76
N THR A 165 10.30 -10.39 10.81
CA THR A 165 11.32 -9.37 11.06
C THR A 165 10.70 -8.03 11.45
N ILE A 166 9.63 -7.60 10.78
CA ILE A 166 8.95 -6.34 11.11
C ILE A 166 8.28 -6.41 12.48
N ARG A 167 7.58 -7.51 12.77
CA ARG A 167 6.84 -7.69 14.04
C ARG A 167 7.74 -8.03 15.22
N GLY A 168 9.01 -8.39 14.99
CA GLY A 168 9.92 -8.89 16.02
C GLY A 168 9.49 -10.24 16.59
N THR A 169 8.86 -11.10 15.77
CA THR A 169 8.31 -12.40 16.20
C THR A 169 9.09 -13.55 15.58
N SER A 170 9.31 -14.63 16.35
CA SER A 170 10.03 -15.82 15.88
C SER A 170 9.10 -16.91 15.34
N ALA A 171 7.85 -16.96 15.82
CA ALA A 171 6.88 -18.00 15.48
C ALA A 171 6.04 -17.65 14.25
N GLU A 172 5.70 -18.66 13.47
CA GLU A 172 4.68 -18.57 12.42
C GLU A 172 3.29 -18.40 13.06
N GLN A 173 2.47 -17.51 12.52
CA GLN A 173 1.08 -17.37 12.96
C GLN A 173 0.31 -18.63 12.56
N PRO A 174 -0.43 -19.29 13.47
CA PRO A 174 -1.20 -20.47 13.12
C PRO A 174 -2.16 -20.19 11.95
N ARG A 175 -2.22 -21.12 10.99
CA ARG A 175 -3.06 -20.96 9.78
C ARG A 175 -4.54 -20.72 10.11
N THR A 176 -5.03 -21.34 11.18
CA THR A 176 -6.40 -21.11 11.67
C THR A 176 -6.62 -19.67 12.11
N THR A 177 -5.65 -19.05 12.77
CA THR A 177 -5.69 -17.64 13.17
C THR A 177 -5.64 -16.71 11.96
N GLU A 178 -4.77 -17.01 10.98
CA GLU A 178 -4.69 -16.25 9.73
C GLU A 178 -6.01 -16.31 8.96
N CYS A 179 -6.57 -17.51 8.75
CA CYS A 179 -7.85 -17.69 8.07
C CYS A 179 -9.01 -17.00 8.81
N SER A 180 -9.05 -17.10 10.15
CA SER A 180 -10.07 -16.42 10.96
C SER A 180 -9.95 -14.91 10.83
N SER A 181 -8.72 -14.36 10.81
CA SER A 181 -8.48 -12.95 10.59
C SER A 181 -8.94 -12.50 9.21
N LEU A 182 -8.62 -13.26 8.15
CA LEU A 182 -9.04 -12.95 6.78
C LEU A 182 -10.57 -12.90 6.65
N VAL A 183 -11.27 -13.89 7.22
CA VAL A 183 -12.74 -13.91 7.24
C VAL A 183 -13.30 -12.75 8.06
N ASN A 184 -12.70 -12.41 9.19
CA ASN A 184 -13.12 -11.25 10.00
C ASN A 184 -12.89 -9.92 9.26
N THR A 185 -11.80 -9.78 8.51
CA THR A 185 -11.54 -8.60 7.68
C THR A 185 -12.55 -8.47 6.55
N ALA A 186 -12.90 -9.58 5.87
CA ALA A 186 -13.83 -9.56 4.74
C ALA A 186 -15.32 -9.51 5.17
N MET A 187 -15.67 -10.16 6.29
CA MET A 187 -17.05 -10.41 6.71
C MET A 187 -17.27 -10.10 8.19
N GLY A 188 -16.63 -9.03 8.70
CA GLY A 188 -16.62 -8.67 10.12
C GLY A 188 -17.99 -8.68 10.77
N PHE A 189 -19.01 -8.08 10.15
CA PHE A 189 -20.38 -8.08 10.71
C PHE A 189 -20.99 -9.49 10.85
N ALA A 190 -20.75 -10.38 9.89
CA ALA A 190 -21.24 -11.75 9.97
C ALA A 190 -20.52 -12.53 11.09
N VAL A 191 -19.21 -12.36 11.21
CA VAL A 191 -18.40 -12.93 12.29
C VAL A 191 -18.84 -12.38 13.64
N SER A 192 -19.03 -11.06 13.76
CA SER A 192 -19.52 -10.40 14.98
C SER A 192 -20.90 -10.92 15.38
N LYS A 193 -21.83 -11.13 14.44
CA LYS A 193 -23.15 -11.72 14.74
C LYS A 193 -23.03 -13.11 15.35
N LEU A 194 -22.16 -13.96 14.81
CA LEU A 194 -21.89 -15.30 15.37
C LEU A 194 -21.24 -15.22 16.75
N TYR A 195 -20.31 -14.28 16.93
CA TYR A 195 -19.64 -14.04 18.21
C TYR A 195 -20.64 -13.60 19.29
N ILE A 196 -21.46 -12.57 19.02
CA ILE A 196 -22.47 -12.07 19.95
C ILE A 196 -23.43 -13.18 20.36
N LYS A 197 -23.96 -13.93 19.39
CA LYS A 197 -24.87 -15.06 19.65
C LYS A 197 -24.28 -16.11 20.61
N LYS A 198 -22.96 -16.30 20.61
CA LYS A 198 -22.29 -17.37 21.36
C LYS A 198 -21.68 -16.89 22.67
N TYR A 199 -21.22 -15.65 22.75
CA TYR A 199 -20.33 -15.19 23.82
C TYR A 199 -20.77 -13.89 24.49
N PHE A 200 -21.70 -13.14 23.92
CA PHE A 200 -22.13 -11.86 24.49
C PHE A 200 -23.36 -12.06 25.38
N ASP A 201 -23.26 -11.67 26.65
CA ASP A 201 -24.40 -11.63 27.57
C ASP A 201 -25.28 -10.42 27.23
N GLU A 202 -26.56 -10.66 26.96
CA GLU A 202 -27.51 -9.59 26.63
C GLU A 202 -27.68 -8.59 27.77
N ASN A 203 -27.44 -8.99 29.03
CA ASN A 203 -27.53 -8.09 30.19
C ASN A 203 -26.42 -7.03 30.17
N ALA A 204 -25.24 -7.35 29.64
CA ALA A 204 -24.12 -6.41 29.53
C ALA A 204 -24.37 -5.25 28.56
N ARG A 205 -25.46 -5.29 27.78
CA ARG A 205 -25.86 -4.18 26.89
C ARG A 205 -26.69 -3.11 27.60
N ASN A 206 -27.30 -3.45 28.73
CA ASN A 206 -28.25 -2.60 29.44
C ASN A 206 -27.67 -1.93 30.70
N GLU A 207 -26.38 -2.15 30.98
CA GLU A 207 -25.58 -1.39 31.96
C GLU A 207 -24.90 -0.19 31.29
#